data_AF-A0AB34P1M2-F1
#
_entry.id   AF-A0AB34P1M2-F1
#
_cell.length_a   1.000
_cell.length_b   1.000
_cell.length_c   1.000
_cell.angle_alpha   90.00
_cell.angle_beta   90.00
_cell.angle_gamma   90.00
#
_symmetry.space_group_name_H-M   'P 1'
#
loop_
_entity.id
_entity.type
_entity.pdbx_description
1 polymer ?
#
loop_
_entity_poly.entity_id
_entity_poly.type
_entity_poly.pdbx_seq_one_letter_code
_entity_poly.pdbx_strand_id
1 'polypeptide(L)' 'MKMTNDIKELKECAENARKLYRVGKFNIVVAKALINPYLEAVNAKSIELAKKYNQKPKKVSFYAYVR' A
#
# COMPACT_ATOMS: atom_id res chain seq x y z
N MET A 1 15.61 13.87 8.06
CA MET A 1 14.16 13.61 8.30
C MET A 1 13.45 13.64 6.95
N LYS A 2 13.18 12.48 6.33
CA LYS A 2 12.63 12.35 4.95
C LYS A 2 11.41 11.40 4.87
N MET A 3 10.57 11.31 5.90
CA MET A 3 9.43 10.37 5.90
C MET A 3 8.38 10.61 4.81
N THR A 4 8.31 11.80 4.22
CA THR A 4 7.34 12.15 3.18
C THR A 4 7.75 11.70 1.78
N ASN A 5 9.05 11.60 1.50
CA ASN A 5 9.55 11.10 0.22
C ASN A 5 9.30 9.59 0.09
N ASP A 6 9.57 8.84 1.16
CA ASP A 6 9.50 7.38 1.15
C ASP A 6 8.10 6.86 0.79
N ILE A 7 7.03 7.46 1.33
CA ILE A 7 5.66 6.99 1.02
C ILE A 7 5.25 7.33 -0.41
N LYS A 8 5.74 8.45 -0.96
CA LYS A 8 5.46 8.82 -2.35
C LYS A 8 6.14 7.83 -3.31
N GLU A 9 7.39 7.49 -3.03
CA GLU A 9 8.16 6.50 -3.80
C GLU A 9 7.54 5.10 -3.68
N LEU A 10 7.15 4.69 -2.48
CA LEU A 10 6.41 3.44 -2.25
C LEU A 10 5.08 3.41 -3.02
N LYS A 11 4.35 4.54 -3.05
CA LYS A 11 3.11 4.66 -3.83
C LYS A 11 3.37 4.48 -5.32
N GLU A 12 4.38 5.15 -5.86
CA GLU A 12 4.73 5.04 -7.27
C GLU A 12 5.14 3.62 -7.66
N CYS A 13 5.95 2.96 -6.81
CA CYS A 13 6.30 1.56 -6.96
C CYS A 13 5.05 0.66 -6.95
N ALA A 14 4.15 0.85 -5.99
CA ALA A 14 2.92 0.07 -5.86
C ALA A 14 1.96 0.26 -7.05
N GLU A 15 1.80 1.49 -7.56
CA GLU A 15 0.98 1.76 -8.74
C GLU A 15 1.55 1.12 -10.01
N ASN A 16 2.88 1.17 -10.19
CA ASN A 16 3.55 0.52 -11.31
C ASN A 16 3.42 -1.00 -11.23
N ALA A 17 3.63 -1.58 -10.04
CA ALA A 17 3.43 -3.01 -9.82
C ALA A 17 1.97 -3.44 -10.03
N ARG A 18 1.00 -2.62 -9.62
CA ARG A 18 -0.43 -2.87 -9.87
C ARG A 18 -0.75 -2.92 -11.36
N LYS A 19 -0.24 -1.97 -12.15
CA LYS A 19 -0.40 -1.96 -13.61
C LYS A 19 0.16 -3.24 -14.21
N LEU A 20 1.39 -3.61 -13.85
CA LEU A 20 2.08 -4.80 -14.36
C LEU A 20 1.40 -6.11 -13.95
N TYR A 21 0.86 -6.18 -12.73
CA TYR A 21 0.05 -7.31 -12.27
C TYR A 21 -1.22 -7.47 -13.10
N ARG A 22 -1.94 -6.38 -13.39
CA ARG A 22 -3.18 -6.40 -14.18
C ARG A 22 -2.99 -6.85 -15.62
N VAL A 23 -1.86 -6.51 -16.22
CA VAL A 23 -1.51 -6.95 -17.58
C VAL A 23 -0.81 -8.32 -17.60
N GLY A 24 -0.74 -9.02 -16.47
CA GLY A 24 -0.14 -10.35 -16.35
C GLY A 24 1.39 -10.40 -16.44
N LYS A 25 2.08 -9.26 -16.38
CA LYS A 25 3.55 -9.18 -16.40
C LYS A 25 4.16 -9.56 -15.06
N PHE A 26 3.46 -9.31 -13.95
CA PHE A 26 3.85 -9.76 -12.62
C PHE A 26 2.90 -10.85 -12.12
N ASN A 27 3.47 -11.87 -11.48
CA ASN A 27 2.71 -12.83 -10.69
C ASN A 27 2.35 -12.23 -9.32
N ILE A 28 1.48 -12.93 -8.57
CA ILE A 28 1.01 -12.47 -7.27
C ILE A 28 2.14 -12.30 -6.24
N VAL A 29 3.20 -13.09 -6.30
CA VAL A 29 4.33 -13.03 -5.36
C VAL A 29 5.12 -11.74 -5.57
N VAL A 30 5.48 -11.43 -6.82
CA VAL A 30 6.19 -10.21 -7.20
C VAL A 30 5.33 -8.98 -6.91
N ALA A 31 4.05 -9.03 -7.27
CA ALA A 31 3.12 -7.92 -7.02
C ALA A 31 2.99 -7.63 -5.52
N LYS A 32 2.85 -8.65 -4.67
CA LYS A 32 2.79 -8.47 -3.21
C LYS A 32 4.08 -7.88 -2.64
N ALA A 33 5.24 -8.34 -3.10
CA ALA A 33 6.54 -7.83 -2.62
C ALA A 33 6.69 -6.32 -2.88
N LEU A 34 6.16 -5.82 -4.00
CA LEU A 34 6.26 -4.41 -4.38
C LEU A 34 5.13 -3.54 -3.82
N ILE A 35 3.92 -4.08 -3.66
CA ILE A 35 2.74 -3.34 -3.21
C ILE A 35 2.62 -3.29 -1.68
N ASN A 36 2.96 -4.38 -0.98
CA ASN A 36 2.74 -4.48 0.46
C ASN A 36 3.45 -3.40 1.28
N PRO A 37 4.70 -3.00 1.00
CA PRO A 37 5.36 -1.95 1.78
C PRO A 37 4.57 -0.63 1.79
N TYR A 38 3.95 -0.27 0.66
CA TYR A 38 3.05 0.89 0.61
C TYR A 38 1.78 0.67 1.44
N LEU A 39 1.15 -0.50 1.32
CA LEU A 39 -0.08 -0.84 2.06
C LEU A 39 0.15 -0.87 3.57
N GLU A 40 1.29 -1.39 4.02
CA GLU A 40 1.69 -1.40 5.43
C GLU A 40 1.86 0.02 5.96
N ALA A 41 2.55 0.89 5.21
CA ALA A 41 2.74 2.29 5.60
C ALA A 41 1.41 3.06 5.73
N VAL A 42 0.48 2.90 4.78
CA VAL A 42 -0.83 3.58 4.84
C VAL A 42 -1.73 2.98 5.91
N ASN A 43 -1.69 1.65 6.10
CA ASN A 43 -2.48 0.98 7.13
C ASN A 43 -1.98 1.35 8.53
N ALA A 44 -0.66 1.48 8.74
CA ALA A 44 -0.08 1.94 9.99
C ALA A 44 -0.60 3.34 10.36
N LYS A 45 -0.57 4.28 9.40
CA LYS A 45 -1.14 5.63 9.59
C LYS A 45 -2.64 5.61 9.87
N SER A 46 -3.38 4.75 9.16
CA SER A 46 -4.83 4.57 9.39
C SER A 46 -5.13 4.08 10.81
N ILE A 47 -4.32 3.15 11.34
CA ILE A 47 -4.43 2.65 12.71
C ILE A 47 -4.11 3.74 13.73
N GLU A 48 -3.02 4.47 13.52
CA GLU A 48 -2.61 5.58 14.40
C GLU A 48 -3.72 6.64 14.51
N LEU A 49 -4.27 7.05 13.38
CA LEU A 49 -5.34 8.04 13.31
C LEU A 49 -6.62 7.52 13.99
N ALA A 50 -7.00 6.28 13.69
CA ALA A 50 -8.19 5.67 14.28
C ALA A 50 -8.09 5.57 15.81
N LYS A 51 -6.91 5.24 16.35
CA LYS A 51 -6.66 5.29 17.80
C LYS A 51 -6.83 6.70 18.37
N LYS A 52 -6.28 7.71 17.70
CA LYS A 52 -6.37 9.12 18.13
C LYS A 52 -7.82 9.63 18.24
N TYR A 53 -8.69 9.18 17.34
CA TYR A 53 -10.08 9.64 17.27
C TYR A 53 -11.10 8.62 17.81
N ASN A 54 -10.65 7.55 18.47
CA ASN A 54 -11.49 6.44 18.95
C ASN A 54 -12.41 5.86 17.86
N GLN A 55 -11.88 5.71 16.65
CA GLN A 55 -12.58 5.18 15.47
C GLN A 55 -12.05 3.78 15.11
N LYS A 56 -12.81 3.06 14.27
CA LYS A 56 -12.34 1.81 13.67
C LYS A 56 -11.38 2.11 12.50
N PRO A 57 -10.17 1.51 12.47
CA PRO A 57 -9.22 1.75 11.39
C PRO A 57 -9.72 1.17 10.07
N LYS A 58 -9.65 1.98 9.00
CA LYS A 58 -9.94 1.55 7.64
C LYS A 58 -8.66 1.04 7.01
N LYS A 59 -8.50 -0.28 6.96
CA LYS A 59 -7.35 -0.94 6.33
C LYS A 59 -7.63 -1.22 4.86
N VAL A 60 -6.59 -1.12 4.04
CA VAL A 60 -6.60 -1.50 2.62
C VAL A 60 -5.88 -2.83 2.48
N SER A 61 -6.52 -3.80 1.82
CA SER A 61 -5.92 -5.10 1.50
C SER A 61 -5.31 -5.08 0.10
N PHE A 62 -4.37 -6.00 -0.16
CA PHE A 62 -3.80 -6.19 -1.49
C PHE A 62 -4.89 -6.39 -2.55
N TYR A 63 -5.86 -7.28 -2.29
CA TYR A 63 -6.94 -7.59 -3.24
C TYR A 63 -7.83 -6.38 -3.52
N ALA A 64 -8.14 -5.57 -2.50
CA ALA A 64 -8.89 -4.33 -2.68
C ALA A 64 -8.10 -3.29 -3.49
N TYR A 65 -6.77 -3.27 -3.34
CA TYR A 65 -5.89 -2.35 -4.04
C TYR A 65 -5.70 -2.72 -5.52
N VAL A 66 -5.54 -4.02 -5.83
CA VAL A 66 -5.31 -4.46 -7.22
C VAL A 66 -6.59 -4.59 -8.05
N ARG A 67 -7.75 -4.74 -7.39
CA ARG A 67 -9.09 -4.67 -8.01
C ARG A 67 -9.30 -3.32 -8.70
#